data_AF-V5XWV5-F1
#
_entry.id   AF-V5XWV5-F1
#
_cell.length_a   1.000
_cell.length_b   1.000
_cell.length_c   1.000
_cell.angle_alpha   90.00
_cell.angle_beta   90.00
_cell.angle_gamma   90.00
#
_symmetry.space_group_name_H-M   'P 1'
#
loop_
_entity.id
_entity.type
_entity.pdbx_description
1 polymer ?
#
loop_
_entity_poly.entity_id
_entity_poly.type
_entity_poly.pdbx_seq_one_letter_code
_entity_poly.pdbx_strand_id
1 'polypeptide(L)'
;MKTQKNFIIVENLQKKSDVGMNIDDRAIPITFMDFRNRYKIDKNNLLPIPVTQRNFIKLIWKIFDEEIQIENIEIENNEDLSEKITKNIEQKNKVEIKQNINEIKDNNFEIKKIEVKMKNKTYKINKKGVLTVSYEENDDNIIDVLNDDFIFDAIGV
;
A
#
# COMPACT_ATOMS: atom_id res chain seq x y z
N MET A 1 24.76 -5.69 0.74
CA MET A 1 23.68 -6.65 0.43
C MET A 1 22.36 -5.87 0.43
N LYS A 2 21.26 -6.30 -0.22
CA LYS A 2 19.96 -5.61 -0.03
C LYS A 2 19.32 -6.07 1.28
N THR A 3 18.94 -5.15 2.15
CA THR A 3 18.18 -5.41 3.37
C THR A 3 16.70 -5.33 3.08
N GLN A 4 15.93 -6.26 3.66
CA GLN A 4 14.47 -6.27 3.56
C GLN A 4 13.85 -6.12 4.95
N LYS A 5 12.89 -5.20 5.08
CA LYS A 5 12.07 -5.03 6.28
C LYS A 5 10.59 -5.22 5.94
N ASN A 6 9.85 -5.81 6.87
CA ASN A 6 8.44 -6.09 6.72
C ASN A 6 7.65 -5.34 7.78
N PHE A 7 6.52 -4.78 7.39
CA PHE A 7 5.59 -4.06 8.24
C PHE A 7 4.18 -4.59 8.03
N ILE A 8 3.37 -4.57 9.08
CA ILE A 8 1.95 -4.90 9.05
C ILE A 8 1.15 -3.61 9.20
N ILE A 9 0.14 -3.46 8.35
CA ILE A 9 -0.88 -2.42 8.44
C ILE A 9 -1.87 -2.82 9.53
N VAL A 10 -2.01 -1.98 10.55
CA VAL A 10 -2.91 -2.22 11.68
C VAL A 10 -3.82 -1.02 11.95
N GLU A 11 -5.05 -1.29 12.34
CA GLU A 11 -5.98 -0.35 12.96
C GLU A 11 -5.60 -0.15 14.41
N ASN A 12 -5.66 1.09 14.90
CA ASN A 12 -5.57 1.39 16.33
C ASN A 12 -6.97 1.59 16.94
N LEU A 13 -7.42 0.62 17.73
CA LEU A 13 -8.73 0.64 18.35
C LEU A 13 -8.83 1.53 19.61
N GLN A 14 -7.72 2.11 20.10
CA GLN A 14 -7.75 2.92 21.33
C GLN A 14 -8.41 4.31 21.19
N LYS A 15 -8.83 4.74 19.99
CA LYS A 15 -9.68 5.93 19.86
C LYS A 15 -11.17 5.58 19.98
N LYS A 16 -11.63 5.20 21.18
CA LYS A 16 -13.08 5.22 21.49
C LYS A 16 -13.49 5.57 22.92
N SER A 17 -12.59 5.74 23.90
CA SER A 17 -13.05 5.92 25.29
C SER A 17 -12.90 7.32 25.89
N ASP A 18 -11.92 8.14 25.49
CA ASP A 18 -11.68 9.39 26.23
C ASP A 18 -11.17 10.51 25.32
N VAL A 19 -11.58 11.74 25.62
CA VAL A 19 -11.28 13.04 24.98
C VAL A 19 -12.32 13.51 23.96
N GLY A 20 -13.06 14.55 24.34
CA GLY A 20 -13.99 15.31 23.49
C GLY A 20 -13.28 16.12 22.40
N MET A 21 -12.69 15.42 21.44
CA MET A 21 -12.31 15.97 20.14
C MET A 21 -13.30 15.45 19.11
N ASN A 22 -13.98 16.36 18.42
CA ASN A 22 -14.64 16.10 17.14
C ASN A 22 -13.56 15.73 16.12
N ILE A 23 -13.05 14.51 16.21
CA ILE A 23 -12.38 13.85 15.08
C ILE A 23 -13.53 13.21 14.33
N ASP A 24 -13.83 13.70 13.12
CA ASP A 24 -14.87 13.15 12.25
C ASP A 24 -14.90 11.62 12.39
N ASP A 25 -16.01 11.08 12.90
CA ASP A 25 -16.19 9.67 13.33
C ASP A 25 -15.97 8.63 12.22
N ARG A 26 -15.45 9.08 11.07
CA ARG A 26 -15.18 8.38 9.83
C ARG A 26 -13.70 8.11 9.57
N ALA A 27 -12.77 8.63 10.38
CA ALA A 27 -11.33 8.40 10.20
C ALA A 27 -10.80 7.34 11.18
N ILE A 28 -10.47 6.16 10.66
CA ILE A 28 -9.85 5.07 11.41
C ILE A 28 -8.34 5.33 11.48
N PRO A 29 -7.72 5.43 12.67
CA PRO A 29 -6.27 5.62 12.75
C PRO A 29 -5.55 4.31 12.37
N ILE A 30 -4.87 4.31 11.22
CA ILE A 30 -3.98 3.21 10.80
C ILE A 30 -2.55 3.49 11.22
N THR A 31 -1.81 2.44 11.47
CA THR A 31 -0.39 2.48 11.79
C THR A 31 0.31 1.31 11.13
N PHE A 32 1.59 1.48 10.79
CA PHE A 32 2.46 0.39 10.41
C PHE A 32 3.26 -0.08 11.61
N MET A 33 3.26 -1.39 11.86
CA MET A 33 4.11 -2.00 12.86
C MET A 33 5.16 -2.89 12.22
N ASP A 34 6.39 -2.85 12.75
CA ASP A 34 7.42 -3.82 12.39
C ASP A 34 6.88 -5.24 12.59
N PHE A 35 6.94 -6.06 11.54
CA PHE A 35 6.42 -7.42 11.53
C PHE A 35 7.04 -8.31 12.62
N ARG A 36 8.27 -8.01 13.07
CA ARG A 36 8.92 -8.71 14.19
C ARG A 36 8.15 -8.56 15.50
N ASN A 37 7.37 -7.49 15.65
CA ASN A 37 6.52 -7.24 16.80
C ASN A 37 5.08 -7.74 16.63
N ARG A 38 4.76 -8.50 15.56
CA ARG A 38 3.38 -8.95 15.28
C ARG A 38 2.69 -9.66 16.45
N TYR A 39 3.44 -10.41 17.25
CA TYR A 39 2.92 -11.13 18.42
C TYR A 39 2.57 -10.22 19.62
N LYS A 40 2.90 -8.92 19.53
CA LYS A 40 2.58 -7.89 20.53
C LYS A 40 1.38 -7.02 20.12
N ILE A 41 0.81 -7.26 18.94
CA ILE A 41 -0.37 -6.55 18.41
C ILE A 41 -1.57 -6.72 19.36
N ASP A 42 -1.77 -7.93 19.89
CA ASP A 42 -2.86 -8.26 20.82
C ASP A 42 -2.82 -7.46 22.13
N LYS A 43 -1.64 -6.98 22.55
CA LYS A 43 -1.47 -6.26 23.82
C LYS A 43 -1.72 -4.76 23.71
N ASN A 44 -1.78 -4.21 22.49
CA ASN A 44 -1.86 -2.78 22.23
C ASN A 44 -3.19 -2.35 21.59
N ASN A 45 -4.23 -3.22 21.57
CA ASN A 45 -5.51 -2.96 20.90
C ASN A 45 -5.34 -2.61 19.40
N LEU A 46 -4.43 -3.31 18.73
CA LEU A 46 -4.17 -3.13 17.31
C LEU A 46 -4.78 -4.32 16.53
N LEU A 47 -5.35 -4.08 15.36
CA LEU A 47 -5.90 -5.14 14.50
C LEU A 47 -5.31 -5.07 13.09
N PRO A 48 -4.74 -6.16 12.54
CA PRO A 48 -4.30 -6.18 11.16
C PRO A 48 -5.44 -5.90 10.17
N ILE A 49 -5.22 -5.02 9.21
CA ILE A 49 -6.23 -4.68 8.19
C ILE A 49 -5.76 -5.15 6.80
N PRO A 50 -6.52 -6.03 6.13
CA PRO A 50 -6.30 -6.32 4.72
C PRO A 50 -6.52 -5.08 3.85
N VAL A 51 -5.70 -4.93 2.81
CA VAL A 51 -5.85 -3.85 1.82
C VAL A 51 -7.01 -4.22 0.89
N THR A 52 -7.99 -3.34 0.76
CA THR A 52 -9.14 -3.61 -0.11
C THR A 52 -8.81 -3.32 -1.58
N GLN A 53 -9.61 -3.88 -2.50
CA GLN A 53 -9.52 -3.57 -3.93
C GLN A 53 -9.61 -2.06 -4.20
N ARG A 54 -10.45 -1.35 -3.44
CA ARG A 54 -10.59 0.11 -3.53
C ARG A 54 -9.30 0.83 -3.16
N ASN A 55 -8.59 0.36 -2.13
CA ASN A 55 -7.31 0.93 -1.72
C ASN A 55 -6.26 0.72 -2.81
N PHE A 56 -6.18 -0.46 -3.42
CA PHE A 56 -5.26 -0.69 -4.54
C PHE A 56 -5.56 0.19 -5.76
N ILE A 57 -6.83 0.35 -6.13
CA ILE A 57 -7.21 1.23 -7.24
C ILE A 57 -6.84 2.69 -6.94
N LYS A 58 -7.03 3.16 -5.69
CA LYS A 58 -6.57 4.50 -5.27
C LYS A 58 -5.05 4.62 -5.38
N LEU A 59 -4.30 3.63 -4.91
CA LEU A 59 -2.85 3.58 -5.00
C LEU A 59 -2.38 3.64 -6.47
N ILE A 60 -3.03 2.92 -7.39
CA ILE A 60 -2.72 3.00 -8.83
C ILE A 60 -2.84 4.44 -9.35
N TRP A 61 -3.93 5.13 -9.02
CA TRP A 61 -4.11 6.52 -9.44
C TRP A 61 -3.10 7.47 -8.79
N LYS A 62 -2.78 7.26 -7.51
CA LYS A 62 -1.76 8.06 -6.82
C LYS A 62 -0.38 7.88 -7.45
N ILE A 63 0.00 6.64 -7.76
CA ILE A 63 1.26 6.32 -8.48
C ILE A 63 1.31 7.07 -9.80
N PHE A 64 0.22 7.04 -10.55
CA PHE A 64 0.12 7.72 -11.84
C PHE A 64 0.23 9.25 -11.69
N ASP A 65 -0.56 9.85 -10.80
CA ASP A 65 -0.63 11.30 -10.64
C ASP A 65 0.66 11.90 -10.02
N GLU A 66 1.34 11.15 -9.15
CA GLU A 66 2.63 11.55 -8.54
C GLU A 66 3.86 11.10 -9.35
N GLU A 67 3.65 10.47 -10.51
CA GLU A 67 4.70 9.98 -11.41
C GLU A 67 5.70 9.03 -10.73
N ILE A 68 5.20 8.19 -9.84
CA ILE A 68 6.02 7.22 -9.12
C ILE A 68 6.38 6.06 -10.06
N GLN A 69 7.63 5.61 -9.97
CA GLN A 69 8.09 4.47 -10.73
C GLN A 69 7.35 3.21 -10.24
N ILE A 70 6.47 2.68 -11.08
CA ILE A 70 5.86 1.37 -10.89
C ILE A 70 6.87 0.29 -11.31
N GLU A 71 6.94 -0.79 -10.55
CA GLU A 71 7.75 -1.97 -10.91
C GLU A 71 6.83 -3.15 -11.29
N ASN A 72 5.70 -3.32 -10.58
CA ASN A 72 4.77 -4.41 -10.85
C ASN A 72 3.37 -4.15 -10.25
N ILE A 73 2.32 -4.52 -10.97
CA ILE A 73 0.96 -4.71 -10.44
C ILE A 73 0.56 -6.15 -10.72
N GLU A 74 0.29 -6.93 -9.68
CA GLU A 74 -0.09 -8.35 -9.81
C GLU A 74 -1.61 -8.52 -9.67
N ILE A 75 -2.23 -9.05 -10.73
CA ILE A 75 -3.66 -9.34 -10.81
C ILE A 75 -3.85 -10.85 -10.85
N GLU A 76 -4.77 -11.36 -10.02
CA GLU A 76 -5.04 -12.79 -9.87
C GLU A 76 -5.41 -13.45 -11.20
N ASN A 77 -4.66 -14.49 -11.56
CA ASN A 77 -4.89 -15.29 -12.76
C ASN A 77 -4.95 -14.46 -14.06
N ASN A 78 -4.32 -13.28 -14.09
CA ASN A 78 -4.31 -12.41 -15.27
C ASN A 78 -2.99 -11.64 -15.41
N GLU A 79 -1.96 -12.33 -15.89
CA GLU A 79 -0.64 -11.78 -16.16
C GLU A 79 -0.68 -10.72 -17.27
N ASP A 80 -1.46 -10.94 -18.33
CA ASP A 80 -1.63 -9.97 -19.42
C ASP A 80 -2.13 -8.62 -18.93
N LEU A 81 -3.15 -8.61 -18.06
CA LEU A 81 -3.69 -7.38 -17.50
C LEU A 81 -2.71 -6.72 -16.52
N SER A 82 -1.93 -7.52 -15.79
CA SER A 82 -0.85 -7.09 -14.89
C SER A 82 0.21 -6.30 -15.66
N GLU A 83 0.66 -6.83 -16.81
CA GLU A 83 1.63 -6.17 -17.69
C GLU A 83 1.04 -4.91 -18.34
N LYS A 84 -0.19 -5.01 -18.88
CA LYS A 84 -0.87 -3.88 -19.53
C LYS A 84 -0.99 -2.67 -18.59
N ILE A 85 -1.49 -2.87 -17.38
CA ILE A 85 -1.69 -1.75 -16.45
C ILE A 85 -0.36 -1.14 -16.00
N THR A 86 0.65 -1.96 -15.72
CA THR A 86 1.99 -1.50 -15.36
C THR A 86 2.58 -0.64 -16.47
N LYS A 87 2.58 -1.15 -17.71
CA LYS A 87 3.09 -0.43 -18.88
C LYS A 87 2.33 0.86 -19.16
N ASN A 88 1.01 0.85 -19.02
CA ASN A 88 0.20 2.04 -19.28
C ASN A 88 0.46 3.15 -18.24
N ILE A 89 0.80 2.79 -17.00
CA ILE A 89 1.26 3.76 -15.98
C ILE A 89 2.60 4.37 -16.40
N GLU A 90 3.58 3.56 -16.79
CA GLU A 90 4.89 4.05 -17.27
C GLU A 90 4.77 4.97 -18.49
N GLN A 91 3.89 4.61 -19.42
CA GLN A 91 3.61 5.40 -20.63
C GLN A 91 2.73 6.62 -20.39
N LYS A 92 2.32 6.87 -19.13
CA LYS A 92 1.42 7.96 -18.74
C LYS A 92 0.08 7.95 -19.50
N ASN A 93 -0.41 6.77 -19.88
CA ASN A 93 -1.64 6.61 -20.66
C ASN A 93 -2.89 6.49 -19.76
N LYS A 94 -3.40 7.63 -19.31
CA LYS A 94 -4.56 7.71 -18.40
C LYS A 94 -5.81 6.99 -18.90
N VAL A 95 -6.08 7.05 -20.22
CA VAL A 95 -7.28 6.46 -20.82
C VAL A 95 -7.23 4.94 -20.73
N GLU A 96 -6.11 4.34 -21.12
CA GLU A 96 -5.92 2.90 -21.07
C GLU A 96 -5.88 2.36 -19.62
N ILE A 97 -5.28 3.10 -18.68
CA ILE A 97 -5.35 2.74 -17.25
C ILE A 97 -6.80 2.67 -16.77
N LYS A 98 -7.63 3.65 -17.16
CA LYS A 98 -9.06 3.66 -16.80
C LYS A 98 -9.79 2.45 -17.39
N GLN A 99 -9.49 2.08 -18.63
CA GLN A 99 -10.06 0.89 -19.27
C GLN A 99 -9.63 -0.39 -18.55
N ASN A 100 -8.35 -0.55 -18.26
CA ASN A 100 -7.83 -1.69 -17.49
C ASN A 100 -8.51 -1.81 -16.11
N ILE A 101 -8.70 -0.69 -15.39
CA ILE A 101 -9.39 -0.70 -14.09
C ILE A 101 -10.86 -1.09 -14.23
N ASN A 102 -11.53 -0.70 -15.32
CA ASN A 102 -12.90 -1.15 -15.58
C ASN A 102 -12.93 -2.66 -15.87
N GLU A 103 -11.99 -3.17 -16.68
CA GLU A 103 -11.87 -4.61 -16.95
C GLU A 103 -11.67 -5.42 -15.66
N ILE A 104 -10.86 -4.92 -14.73
CA ILE A 104 -10.69 -5.51 -13.38
C ILE A 104 -12.04 -5.62 -12.65
N LYS A 105 -12.86 -4.55 -12.70
CA LYS A 105 -14.16 -4.51 -12.01
C LYS A 105 -15.19 -5.41 -12.68
N ASP A 106 -15.30 -5.31 -14.00
CA ASP A 106 -16.32 -6.00 -14.80
C ASP A 106 -16.13 -7.52 -14.74
N ASN A 107 -14.88 -7.97 -14.71
CA ASN A 107 -14.53 -9.40 -14.59
C ASN A 107 -14.29 -9.85 -13.14
N ASN A 108 -14.45 -8.96 -12.17
CA ASN A 108 -14.20 -9.23 -10.76
C ASN A 108 -12.79 -9.80 -10.47
N PHE A 109 -11.78 -9.34 -11.22
CA PHE A 109 -10.39 -9.69 -10.98
C PHE A 109 -9.88 -9.04 -9.68
N GLU A 110 -8.95 -9.72 -9.02
CA GLU A 110 -8.40 -9.28 -7.75
C GLU A 110 -6.96 -8.76 -7.92
N ILE A 111 -6.67 -7.57 -7.37
CA ILE A 111 -5.29 -7.08 -7.27
C ILE A 111 -4.66 -7.72 -6.02
N LYS A 112 -3.58 -8.48 -6.20
CA LYS A 112 -2.89 -9.19 -5.11
C LYS A 112 -1.78 -8.37 -4.50
N LYS A 113 -1.07 -7.60 -5.32
CA LYS A 113 0.15 -6.88 -4.93
C LYS A 113 0.41 -5.70 -5.86
N ILE A 114 0.96 -4.63 -5.29
CA ILE A 114 1.56 -3.53 -6.05
C ILE A 114 3.00 -3.32 -5.54
N GLU A 115 3.92 -3.11 -6.48
CA GLU A 115 5.34 -2.88 -6.23
C GLU A 115 5.78 -1.59 -6.94
N VAL A 116 6.41 -0.69 -6.19
CA VAL A 116 6.89 0.61 -6.67
C VAL A 116 8.30 0.87 -6.19
N LYS A 117 9.00 1.78 -6.86
CA LYS A 117 10.33 2.24 -6.49
C LYS A 117 10.34 3.74 -6.22
N MET A 118 10.85 4.13 -5.05
CA MET A 118 10.99 5.54 -4.66
C MET A 118 12.29 5.72 -3.88
N LYS A 119 13.07 6.77 -4.18
CA LYS A 119 14.28 7.15 -3.43
C LYS A 119 15.21 5.94 -3.13
N ASN A 120 15.51 5.11 -4.13
CA ASN A 120 16.32 3.87 -4.03
C ASN A 120 15.73 2.73 -3.19
N LYS A 121 14.48 2.84 -2.75
CA LYS A 121 13.76 1.82 -1.99
C LYS A 121 12.68 1.20 -2.86
N THR A 122 12.53 -0.12 -2.76
CA THR A 122 11.43 -0.85 -3.39
C THR A 122 10.38 -1.16 -2.33
N TYR A 123 9.15 -0.73 -2.60
CA TYR A 123 8.00 -0.92 -1.73
C TYR A 123 7.05 -1.89 -2.38
N LYS A 124 6.72 -2.95 -1.66
CA LYS A 124 5.79 -3.98 -2.09
C LYS A 124 4.67 -4.09 -1.07
N ILE A 125 3.45 -3.85 -1.49
CA ILE A 125 2.27 -4.02 -0.67
C ILE A 125 1.39 -5.13 -1.21
N ASN A 126 0.91 -6.01 -0.33
CA ASN A 126 0.01 -7.09 -0.69
C ASN A 126 -1.36 -6.96 -0.01
N LYS A 127 -2.32 -7.76 -0.50
CA LYS A 127 -3.71 -7.73 -0.01
C LYS A 127 -3.85 -8.05 1.47
N LYS A 128 -2.90 -8.79 2.06
CA LYS A 128 -2.89 -9.11 3.50
C LYS A 128 -2.47 -7.93 4.38
N GLY A 129 -2.25 -6.74 3.80
CA GLY A 129 -1.79 -5.58 4.54
C GLY A 129 -0.35 -5.69 5.01
N VAL A 130 0.47 -6.47 4.31
CA VAL A 130 1.91 -6.53 4.57
C VAL A 130 2.62 -5.63 3.58
N LEU A 131 3.32 -4.63 4.11
CA LEU A 131 4.24 -3.78 3.38
C LEU A 131 5.66 -4.34 3.55
N THR A 132 6.32 -4.64 2.45
CA THR A 132 7.72 -5.01 2.39
C THR A 132 8.50 -3.84 1.82
N VAL A 133 9.59 -3.47 2.47
CA VAL A 133 10.51 -2.42 2.03
C VAL A 133 11.90 -3.02 1.86
N SER A 134 12.44 -2.91 0.65
CA SER A 134 13.78 -3.41 0.30
C SER A 134 14.69 -2.25 -0.09
N TYR A 135 15.89 -2.19 0.48
CA TYR A 135 16.85 -1.09 0.29
C TYR A 135 18.30 -1.59 0.47
N GLU A 136 19.29 -0.77 0.15
CA GLU A 136 20.71 -1.11 0.33
C GLU A 136 21.20 -0.71 1.73
N GLU A 137 22.02 -1.55 2.38
CA GLU A 137 22.44 -1.43 3.79
C GLU A 137 22.98 -0.06 4.24
N ASN A 138 23.47 0.79 3.32
CA ASN A 138 23.99 2.12 3.66
C ASN A 138 22.89 3.19 3.83
N ASP A 139 21.62 2.81 3.62
CA ASP A 139 20.44 3.67 3.75
C ASP A 139 19.81 3.46 5.14
N ASP A 140 20.45 4.03 6.17
CA ASP A 140 20.13 3.78 7.59
C ASP A 140 18.80 4.39 8.07
N ASN A 141 18.19 5.29 7.29
CA ASN A 141 16.97 5.97 7.70
C ASN A 141 15.71 5.21 7.30
N ILE A 142 15.41 4.15 8.05
CA ILE A 142 14.08 3.52 8.04
C ILE A 142 12.98 4.44 8.61
N ILE A 143 13.36 5.46 9.38
CA ILE A 143 12.43 6.47 9.91
C ILE A 143 11.84 7.30 8.77
N ASP A 144 12.63 7.59 7.73
CA ASP A 144 12.14 8.32 6.55
C ASP A 144 11.11 7.51 5.74
N VAL A 145 11.16 6.18 5.82
CA VAL A 145 10.17 5.26 5.20
C VAL A 145 8.81 5.34 5.92
N LEU A 146 8.82 5.55 7.24
CA LEU A 146 7.62 5.73 8.06
C LEU A 146 7.10 7.16 8.07
N ASN A 147 7.83 8.10 7.46
CA ASN A 147 7.41 9.50 7.29
C ASN A 147 7.12 9.85 5.82
N ASP A 148 7.30 8.91 4.88
CA ASP A 148 6.93 9.12 3.48
C ASP A 148 5.41 8.97 3.34
N ASP A 149 4.72 10.12 3.31
CA ASP A 149 3.25 10.29 3.21
C ASP A 149 2.62 9.47 2.07
N PHE A 150 3.41 9.10 1.05
CA PHE A 150 2.95 8.34 -0.10
C PHE A 150 2.16 7.09 0.30
N ILE A 151 2.73 6.26 1.18
CA ILE A 151 2.14 4.97 1.56
C ILE A 151 0.91 5.18 2.44
N PHE A 152 0.94 6.21 3.29
CA PHE A 152 -0.17 6.57 4.18
C PHE A 152 -1.40 6.99 3.37
N ASP A 153 -1.31 7.96 2.45
CA ASP A 153 -2.50 8.35 1.69
C ASP A 153 -2.88 7.35 0.60
N ALA A 154 -1.92 6.57 0.09
CA ALA A 154 -2.21 5.58 -0.95
C ALA A 154 -3.13 4.48 -0.45
N ILE A 155 -2.91 4.03 0.78
CA ILE A 155 -3.67 2.90 1.33
C ILE A 155 -4.93 3.42 2.01
N GLY A 156 -4.96 4.69 2.44
CA GLY A 156 -6.19 5.43 2.74
C GLY A 156 -7.21 4.62 3.51
N VAL A 157 -6.73 3.90 4.52
CA VAL A 157 -7.56 3.51 5.66
C VAL A 157 -7.48 4.63 6.69
#